data_AF-A0A932UHG5-F1
#
_entry.id   AF-A0A932UHG5-F1
#
_cell.length_a   1.000
_cell.length_b   1.000
_cell.length_c   1.000
_cell.angle_alpha   90.00
_cell.angle_beta   90.00
_cell.angle_gamma   90.00
#
_symmetry.space_group_name_H-M   'P 1'
#
loop_
_entity.id
_entity.type
_entity.pdbx_description
1 polymer ?
#
loop_
_entity_poly.entity_id
_entity_poly.type
_entity_poly.pdbx_seq_one_letter_code
_entity_poly.pdbx_strand_id
1 'polypeptide(L)'
;MVGTLSTRVVLVLLLAVLMGAGRPAKVSADEGRHVLAVPYRSQLDADRYAGANCGPASLAMALGAFGIDVPTRDLRTRVNQIQGTAGDYDSGTTLEAIAQIGEEHGLHPFGLLEGKKKYRQWTLDEIRAELRRGHVFIPQVHYRSLPGHEDGNPHIDHFVILTGVLGDRFVYSDPAFPGWHGTRLTIGEERLRLAWEKGDYPYAAVAFAGPVDRPTAKMLGKPEGWSVEVAASPPSPTPQSPPQTAPEPLVSNAARALVAAEPLPDVLGALASFEQSGSAALAAAEPNASSSSTPFSTTFSGPSHPATSDPAADRSDRSSAAGYLAAGLSLSELTAGSGLLVVVAAIAFARRLLRRKPDQVTARNRWFE
;
A
#
# COMPACT_ATOMS: atom_id res chain seq x y z
N MET A 1 -31.85 13.10 -56.00
CA MET A 1 -30.51 13.70 -56.16
C MET A 1 -29.70 13.40 -54.91
N VAL A 2 -28.92 12.32 -54.92
CA VAL A 2 -28.04 11.94 -53.80
C VAL A 2 -26.70 12.64 -54.05
N GLY A 3 -26.47 13.73 -53.33
CA GLY A 3 -25.24 14.51 -53.43
C GLY A 3 -24.05 13.66 -53.03
N THR A 4 -23.08 13.54 -53.94
CA THR A 4 -21.77 12.95 -53.69
C THR A 4 -21.10 13.73 -52.57
N LEU A 5 -21.15 13.21 -51.35
CA LEU A 5 -20.31 13.70 -50.25
C LEU A 5 -18.87 13.50 -50.72
N SER A 6 -18.26 14.60 -51.16
CA SER A 6 -16.97 14.60 -51.86
C SER A 6 -15.93 13.88 -51.02
N THR A 7 -15.23 12.92 -51.62
CA THR A 7 -14.10 12.18 -51.04
C THR A 7 -13.08 13.11 -50.35
N ARG A 8 -13.03 14.38 -50.77
CA ARG A 8 -12.23 15.45 -50.16
C ARG A 8 -12.64 15.79 -48.73
N VAL A 9 -13.93 15.77 -48.39
CA VAL A 9 -14.43 16.06 -47.03
C VAL A 9 -14.05 14.94 -46.06
N VAL A 10 -14.14 13.68 -46.50
CA VAL A 10 -13.72 12.53 -45.70
C VAL A 10 -12.21 12.54 -45.47
N LEU A 11 -11.42 12.88 -46.50
CA LEU A 11 -9.97 12.97 -46.38
C LEU A 11 -9.54 14.11 -45.43
N VAL A 12 -10.18 15.27 -45.49
CA VAL A 12 -9.88 16.41 -44.60
C VAL A 12 -10.22 16.07 -43.15
N LEU A 13 -11.33 15.37 -42.88
CA LEU A 13 -11.67 14.93 -41.52
C LEU A 13 -10.69 13.87 -41.00
N LEU A 14 -10.27 12.92 -41.83
CA LEU A 14 -9.24 11.93 -41.46
C LEU A 14 -7.89 12.58 -41.18
N LEU A 15 -7.49 13.56 -42.00
CA LEU A 15 -6.25 14.31 -41.79
C LEU A 15 -6.32 15.18 -40.53
N ALA A 16 -7.47 15.78 -40.22
CA ALA A 16 -7.68 16.56 -39.01
C ALA A 16 -7.64 15.68 -37.74
N VAL A 17 -8.14 14.44 -37.81
CA VAL A 17 -8.01 13.47 -36.71
C VAL A 17 -6.56 13.00 -36.54
N LEU A 18 -5.83 12.79 -37.63
CA LEU A 18 -4.40 12.42 -37.60
C LEU A 18 -3.50 13.57 -37.14
N MET A 19 -3.83 14.83 -37.47
CA MET A 19 -3.08 16.02 -37.03
C MET A 19 -3.51 16.55 -35.65
N GLY A 20 -4.71 16.21 -35.19
CA GLY A 20 -5.19 16.50 -33.84
C GLY A 20 -4.70 15.52 -32.77
N ALA A 21 -4.14 14.38 -33.19
CA ALA A 21 -3.53 13.41 -32.29
C ALA A 21 -2.15 13.89 -31.82
N GLY A 22 -2.09 14.47 -30.62
CA GLY A 22 -0.93 14.27 -29.75
C GLY A 22 0.06 15.42 -29.62
N ARG A 23 -0.40 16.66 -29.43
CA ARG A 23 0.37 17.51 -28.52
C ARG A 23 0.04 17.02 -27.10
N PRO A 24 0.96 16.33 -26.39
CA PRO A 24 0.73 16.03 -24.99
C PRO A 24 0.44 17.37 -24.32
N ALA A 25 -0.74 17.49 -23.72
CA ALA A 25 -1.06 18.66 -22.94
C ALA A 25 0.09 18.83 -21.94
N LYS A 26 0.70 20.01 -21.92
CA LYS A 26 1.60 20.37 -20.83
C LYS A 26 0.73 20.37 -19.58
N VAL A 27 0.68 19.24 -18.88
CA VAL A 27 0.15 19.17 -17.52
C VAL A 27 0.91 20.23 -16.76
N SER A 28 0.18 21.22 -16.24
CA SER A 28 0.80 22.33 -15.54
C SER A 28 1.63 21.74 -14.40
N ALA A 29 2.87 22.22 -14.22
CA ALA A 29 3.74 21.76 -13.15
C ALA A 29 3.10 21.88 -11.74
N ASP A 30 2.03 22.69 -11.63
CA ASP A 30 1.24 22.86 -10.40
C ASP A 30 0.16 21.78 -10.22
N GLU A 31 -0.40 21.22 -11.30
CA GLU A 31 -1.42 20.14 -11.21
C GLU A 31 -0.84 18.82 -10.67
N GLY A 32 0.48 18.67 -10.74
CA GLY A 32 1.18 17.47 -10.31
C GLY A 32 1.38 17.35 -8.80
N ARG A 33 1.24 18.43 -8.01
CA ARG A 33 1.65 18.43 -6.61
C ARG A 33 0.46 18.50 -5.66
N HIS A 34 0.17 17.38 -4.99
CA HIS A 34 -0.83 17.32 -3.94
C HIS A 34 -0.26 16.56 -2.75
N VAL A 35 0.19 17.25 -1.70
CA VAL A 35 0.81 16.61 -0.52
C VAL A 35 0.08 17.08 0.73
N LEU A 36 -0.30 16.15 1.59
CA LEU A 36 -1.02 16.39 2.83
C LEU A 36 -0.02 16.66 3.97
N ALA A 37 -0.41 17.55 4.88
CA ALA A 37 0.36 17.91 6.06
C ALA A 37 0.14 16.84 7.15
N VAL A 38 0.78 15.69 6.96
CA VAL A 38 0.73 14.57 7.90
C VAL A 38 1.92 14.63 8.86
N PRO A 39 1.71 14.62 10.18
CA PRO A 39 2.83 14.56 11.14
C PRO A 39 3.51 13.19 11.04
N TYR A 40 4.83 13.17 11.21
CA TYR A 40 5.60 11.93 11.17
C TYR A 40 5.65 11.27 12.55
N ARG A 41 5.57 9.93 12.56
CA ARG A 41 5.79 9.07 13.74
C ARG A 41 6.63 7.86 13.30
N SER A 42 7.69 7.57 14.05
CA SER A 42 8.47 6.36 13.89
C SER A 42 7.86 5.24 14.75
N GLN A 43 7.96 3.98 14.30
CA GLN A 43 7.66 2.81 15.13
C GLN A 43 8.80 2.48 16.10
N LEU A 44 9.99 3.04 15.89
CA LEU A 44 11.17 2.80 16.72
C LEU A 44 11.15 3.71 17.94
N ASP A 45 10.09 3.58 18.74
CA ASP A 45 9.74 4.47 19.87
C ASP A 45 10.23 3.96 21.24
N ALA A 46 11.25 3.11 21.24
CA ALA A 46 11.82 2.42 22.41
C ALA A 46 10.84 1.52 23.20
N ASP A 47 9.63 1.31 22.67
CA ASP A 47 8.69 0.34 23.21
C ASP A 47 9.10 -1.11 22.81
N ARG A 48 8.73 -2.08 23.64
CA ARG A 48 8.99 -3.51 23.38
C ARG A 48 8.32 -4.05 22.11
N TYR A 49 7.28 -3.38 21.62
CA TYR A 49 6.60 -3.69 20.37
C TYR A 49 7.17 -2.91 19.17
N ALA A 50 8.32 -2.23 19.29
CA ALA A 50 8.85 -1.38 18.22
C ALA A 50 8.96 -2.11 16.86
N GLY A 51 9.32 -3.39 16.85
CA GLY A 51 9.37 -4.21 15.62
C GLY A 51 8.01 -4.43 14.94
N ALA A 52 6.92 -4.40 15.70
CA ALA A 52 5.55 -4.67 15.24
C ALA A 52 4.64 -3.41 15.20
N ASN A 53 5.19 -2.24 15.52
CA ASN A 53 4.44 -0.98 15.64
C ASN A 53 4.20 -0.23 14.32
N CYS A 54 4.55 -0.80 13.16
CA CYS A 54 4.35 -0.15 11.85
C CYS A 54 2.89 0.27 11.59
N GLY A 55 1.93 -0.58 11.96
CA GLY A 55 0.49 -0.30 11.86
C GLY A 55 0.05 0.86 12.77
N PRO A 56 0.25 0.79 14.11
CA PRO A 56 -0.04 1.87 15.05
C PRO A 56 0.62 3.20 14.71
N ALA A 57 1.89 3.17 14.30
CA ALA A 57 2.61 4.39 13.94
C ALA A 57 1.98 5.01 12.68
N SER A 58 1.64 4.21 11.67
CA SER A 58 0.92 4.67 10.48
C SER A 58 -0.46 5.23 10.82
N LEU A 59 -1.20 4.59 11.73
CA LEU A 59 -2.49 5.08 12.20
C LEU A 59 -2.37 6.38 13.01
N ALA A 60 -1.35 6.51 13.88
CA ALA A 60 -1.07 7.76 14.60
C ALA A 60 -0.79 8.91 13.63
N MET A 61 -0.07 8.65 12.53
CA MET A 61 0.12 9.64 11.47
C MET A 61 -1.20 10.00 10.79
N ALA A 62 -2.05 9.01 10.46
CA ALA A 62 -3.37 9.27 9.86
C ALA A 62 -4.26 10.12 10.78
N LEU A 63 -4.37 9.77 12.06
CA LEU A 63 -5.10 10.55 13.06
C LEU A 63 -4.56 11.98 13.17
N GLY A 64 -3.23 12.12 13.23
CA GLY A 64 -2.57 13.42 13.29
C GLY A 64 -2.81 14.29 12.06
N ALA A 65 -3.02 13.71 10.87
CA ALA A 65 -3.39 14.44 9.65
C ALA A 65 -4.72 15.19 9.78
N PHE A 66 -5.61 14.68 10.65
CA PHE A 66 -6.90 15.30 10.98
C PHE A 66 -6.88 15.99 12.36
N GLY A 67 -5.69 16.20 12.94
CA GLY A 67 -5.49 16.92 14.19
C GLY A 67 -5.91 16.16 15.44
N ILE A 68 -5.94 14.83 15.37
CA ILE A 68 -6.18 13.93 16.51
C ILE A 68 -4.82 13.34 16.91
N ASP A 69 -4.31 13.69 18.09
CA ASP A 69 -3.02 13.19 18.57
C ASP A 69 -3.24 12.02 19.53
N VAL A 70 -2.79 10.83 19.12
CA VAL A 70 -2.85 9.60 19.93
C VAL A 70 -1.46 8.95 19.92
N PRO A 71 -0.89 8.64 21.09
CA PRO A 71 0.40 7.96 21.16
C PRO A 71 0.38 6.57 20.49
N THR A 72 1.47 6.23 19.77
CA THR A 72 1.65 4.91 19.14
C THR A 72 1.44 3.76 20.13
N ARG A 73 1.93 3.91 21.36
CA ARG A 73 1.78 2.93 22.45
C ARG A 73 0.32 2.66 22.83
N ASP A 74 -0.53 3.68 22.83
CA ASP A 74 -1.95 3.54 23.18
C ASP A 74 -2.68 2.80 22.06
N LEU A 75 -2.37 3.13 20.80
CA LEU A 75 -2.87 2.42 19.63
C LEU A 75 -2.40 0.97 19.60
N ARG A 76 -1.14 0.67 19.95
CA ARG A 76 -0.63 -0.71 20.10
C ARG A 76 -1.38 -1.48 21.18
N THR A 77 -1.62 -0.85 22.33
CA THR A 77 -2.41 -1.45 23.41
C THR A 77 -3.81 -1.81 22.89
N ARG A 78 -4.44 -0.93 22.11
CA ARG A 78 -5.75 -1.19 21.53
C ARG A 78 -5.73 -2.30 20.48
N VAL A 79 -4.72 -2.34 19.61
CA VAL A 79 -4.54 -3.46 18.65
C VAL A 79 -4.44 -4.80 19.40
N ASN A 80 -3.63 -4.85 20.45
CA ASN A 80 -3.45 -6.07 21.25
C ASN A 80 -4.76 -6.54 21.90
N GLN A 81 -5.62 -5.61 22.32
CA GLN A 81 -6.95 -5.94 22.84
C GLN A 81 -7.87 -6.50 21.76
N ILE A 82 -7.91 -5.88 20.58
CA ILE A 82 -8.77 -6.30 19.45
C ILE A 82 -8.34 -7.67 18.93
N GLN A 83 -7.04 -7.90 18.80
CA GLN A 83 -6.49 -9.13 18.20
C GLN A 83 -6.21 -10.24 19.23
N GLY A 84 -6.24 -9.94 20.53
CA GLY A 84 -5.86 -10.90 21.58
C GLY A 84 -4.36 -11.20 21.62
N THR A 85 -3.51 -10.26 21.22
CA THR A 85 -2.05 -10.45 21.04
C THR A 85 -1.22 -9.77 22.14
N ALA A 86 -1.82 -9.52 23.31
CA ALA A 86 -1.10 -8.95 24.44
C ALA A 86 0.01 -9.91 24.91
N GLY A 87 1.23 -9.38 25.06
CA GLY A 87 2.44 -10.16 25.37
C GLY A 87 3.16 -10.78 24.17
N ASP A 88 2.56 -10.80 22.98
CA ASP A 88 3.22 -11.25 21.74
C ASP A 88 3.86 -10.07 21.02
N TYR A 89 5.15 -9.84 21.28
CA TYR A 89 5.88 -8.67 20.80
C TYR A 89 6.18 -8.66 19.29
N ASP A 90 6.06 -9.82 18.64
CA ASP A 90 6.29 -10.00 17.22
C ASP A 90 4.97 -9.95 16.41
N SER A 91 3.82 -9.93 17.10
CA SER A 91 2.52 -9.88 16.46
C SER A 91 2.25 -8.53 15.80
N GLY A 92 2.04 -8.56 14.48
CA GLY A 92 1.75 -7.40 13.67
C GLY A 92 0.37 -6.76 13.92
N THR A 93 -0.13 -6.09 12.89
CA THR A 93 -1.43 -5.39 12.92
C THR A 93 -2.24 -5.79 11.71
N THR A 94 -3.54 -6.00 11.88
CA THR A 94 -4.50 -6.24 10.80
C THR A 94 -5.04 -4.91 10.27
N LEU A 95 -5.41 -4.86 9.00
CA LEU A 95 -6.08 -3.69 8.42
C LEU A 95 -7.44 -3.42 9.09
N GLU A 96 -8.13 -4.46 9.55
CA GLU A 96 -9.37 -4.38 10.32
C GLU A 96 -9.17 -3.64 11.63
N ALA A 97 -8.13 -4.01 12.41
CA ALA A 97 -7.82 -3.30 13.65
C ALA A 97 -7.49 -1.83 13.37
N ILE A 98 -6.72 -1.54 12.31
CA ILE A 98 -6.40 -0.16 11.90
C ILE A 98 -7.68 0.62 11.57
N ALA A 99 -8.58 0.04 10.77
CA ALA A 99 -9.85 0.66 10.39
C ALA A 99 -10.76 0.91 11.60
N GLN A 100 -10.92 -0.12 12.44
CA GLN A 100 -11.75 -0.05 13.65
C GLN A 100 -11.25 1.03 14.60
N ILE A 101 -9.95 1.06 14.90
CA ILE A 101 -9.40 2.07 15.83
C ILE A 101 -9.51 3.47 15.23
N GLY A 102 -9.29 3.63 13.91
CA GLY A 102 -9.51 4.91 13.24
C GLY A 102 -10.95 5.41 13.40
N GLU A 103 -11.94 4.53 13.25
CA GLU A 103 -13.36 4.84 13.47
C GLU A 103 -13.66 5.20 14.93
N GLU A 104 -13.09 4.46 15.90
CA GLU A 104 -13.21 4.75 17.34
C GLU A 104 -12.70 6.15 17.71
N HIS A 105 -11.77 6.69 16.93
CA HIS A 105 -11.23 8.05 17.09
C HIS A 105 -11.90 9.10 16.17
N GLY A 106 -12.99 8.74 15.48
CA GLY A 106 -13.79 9.67 14.68
C GLY A 106 -13.33 9.87 13.24
N LEU A 107 -12.36 9.09 12.75
CA LEU A 107 -12.12 9.01 11.31
C LEU A 107 -13.23 8.21 10.62
N HIS A 108 -13.35 8.36 9.31
CA HIS A 108 -14.23 7.56 8.48
C HIS A 108 -13.38 6.61 7.64
N PRO A 109 -13.17 5.35 8.07
CA PRO A 109 -12.49 4.35 7.25
C PRO A 109 -13.38 3.96 6.07
N PHE A 110 -12.78 3.81 4.88
CA PHE A 110 -13.51 3.32 3.71
C PHE A 110 -12.62 2.50 2.78
N GLY A 111 -13.30 1.70 1.95
CA GLY A 111 -12.66 0.84 0.95
C GLY A 111 -11.73 -0.23 1.53
N LEU A 112 -11.94 -0.66 2.77
CA LEU A 112 -11.24 -1.82 3.34
C LEU A 112 -11.66 -3.13 2.65
N LEU A 113 -12.97 -3.36 2.53
CA LEU A 113 -13.53 -4.61 2.00
C LEU A 113 -14.32 -4.38 0.71
N GLU A 114 -14.23 -5.35 -0.20
CA GLU A 114 -15.16 -5.57 -1.30
C GLU A 114 -16.19 -6.63 -0.85
N GLY A 115 -17.42 -6.18 -0.57
CA GLY A 115 -18.44 -7.04 0.04
C GLY A 115 -18.16 -7.30 1.52
N LYS A 116 -18.35 -8.55 1.99
CA LYS A 116 -18.31 -8.88 3.43
C LYS A 116 -17.00 -9.49 3.94
N LYS A 117 -16.14 -10.01 3.06
CA LYS A 117 -15.04 -10.90 3.48
C LYS A 117 -13.73 -10.73 2.71
N LYS A 118 -13.71 -9.98 1.61
CA LYS A 118 -12.53 -9.86 0.76
C LYS A 118 -12.00 -8.45 0.87
N TYR A 119 -10.70 -8.27 1.08
CA TYR A 119 -10.11 -6.95 0.97
C TYR A 119 -10.35 -6.36 -0.42
N ARG A 120 -10.71 -5.08 -0.46
CA ARG A 120 -10.77 -4.35 -1.71
C ARG A 120 -9.36 -4.29 -2.30
N GLN A 121 -9.26 -4.56 -3.59
CA GLN A 121 -8.04 -4.32 -4.35
C GLN A 121 -8.10 -2.93 -4.96
N TRP A 122 -7.28 -2.03 -4.44
CA TRP A 122 -7.20 -0.65 -4.92
C TRP A 122 -6.33 -0.55 -6.16
N THR A 123 -6.72 0.32 -7.08
CA THR A 123 -5.86 0.77 -8.18
C THR A 123 -5.07 2.02 -7.77
N LEU A 124 -3.91 2.22 -8.40
CA LEU A 124 -3.09 3.40 -8.16
C LEU A 124 -3.80 4.69 -8.58
N ASP A 125 -4.64 4.65 -9.63
CA ASP A 125 -5.43 5.79 -10.06
C ASP A 125 -6.52 6.18 -9.05
N GLU A 126 -7.19 5.20 -8.44
CA GLU A 126 -8.15 5.46 -7.36
C GLU A 126 -7.46 6.13 -6.17
N ILE A 127 -6.28 5.65 -5.77
CA ILE A 127 -5.52 6.28 -4.68
C ILE A 127 -5.13 7.71 -5.05
N ARG A 128 -4.66 7.96 -6.27
CA ARG A 128 -4.35 9.33 -6.71
C ARG A 128 -5.58 10.23 -6.61
N ALA A 129 -6.75 9.75 -7.00
CA ALA A 129 -7.99 10.50 -6.92
C ALA A 129 -8.36 10.83 -5.47
N GLU A 130 -8.24 9.87 -4.56
CA GLU A 130 -8.58 10.05 -3.15
C GLU A 130 -7.55 10.89 -2.37
N LEU A 131 -6.25 10.75 -2.64
CA LEU A 131 -5.21 11.62 -2.08
C LEU A 131 -5.44 13.10 -2.48
N ARG A 132 -5.87 13.34 -3.72
CA ARG A 132 -6.25 14.69 -4.18
C ARG A 132 -7.52 15.22 -3.52
N ARG A 133 -8.39 14.35 -3.00
CA ARG A 133 -9.55 14.72 -2.18
C ARG A 133 -9.19 15.01 -0.73
N GLY A 134 -7.93 14.82 -0.32
CA GLY A 134 -7.49 15.06 1.04
C GLY A 134 -7.67 13.86 1.98
N HIS A 135 -7.88 12.67 1.43
CA HIS A 135 -7.92 11.42 2.19
C HIS A 135 -6.50 10.83 2.29
N VAL A 136 -6.19 10.11 3.36
CA VAL A 136 -4.92 9.39 3.53
C VAL A 136 -5.12 7.89 3.37
N PHE A 137 -4.06 7.16 3.02
CA PHE A 137 -4.11 5.70 2.82
C PHE A 137 -3.07 4.99 3.65
N ILE A 138 -3.46 3.85 4.23
CA ILE A 138 -2.54 2.91 4.87
C ILE A 138 -2.58 1.58 4.09
N PRO A 139 -1.68 1.38 3.10
CA PRO A 139 -1.50 0.09 2.46
C PRO A 139 -0.63 -0.84 3.31
N GLN A 140 -0.86 -2.14 3.17
CA GLN A 140 0.12 -3.16 3.53
C GLN A 140 1.03 -3.43 2.33
N VAL A 141 2.34 -3.44 2.54
CA VAL A 141 3.34 -3.61 1.47
C VAL A 141 4.43 -4.56 1.92
N HIS A 142 5.05 -5.26 0.99
CA HIS A 142 6.22 -6.08 1.27
C HIS A 142 7.43 -5.21 1.61
N TYR A 143 7.95 -5.36 2.83
CA TYR A 143 8.95 -4.48 3.44
C TYR A 143 10.20 -4.31 2.57
N ARG A 144 10.81 -5.42 2.15
CA ARG A 144 12.06 -5.41 1.38
C ARG A 144 11.93 -4.78 -0.01
N SER A 145 10.70 -4.62 -0.50
CA SER A 145 10.40 -3.96 -1.77
C SER A 145 10.15 -2.47 -1.64
N LEU A 146 10.28 -1.88 -0.46
CA LEU A 146 10.31 -0.43 -0.29
C LEU A 146 11.73 0.12 -0.54
N PRO A 147 11.87 1.37 -1.01
CA PRO A 147 13.16 2.06 -1.10
C PRO A 147 13.85 2.18 0.26
N GLY A 148 15.12 1.79 0.34
CA GLY A 148 15.93 1.88 1.57
C GLY A 148 15.83 0.67 2.49
N HIS A 149 15.05 -0.35 2.10
CA HIS A 149 14.85 -1.60 2.86
C HIS A 149 15.28 -2.84 2.07
N GLU A 150 16.11 -2.68 1.04
CA GLU A 150 16.49 -3.76 0.11
C GLU A 150 17.22 -4.93 0.79
N ASP A 151 17.82 -4.70 1.95
CA ASP A 151 18.51 -5.71 2.77
C ASP A 151 17.64 -6.26 3.93
N GLY A 152 16.39 -5.79 4.02
CA GLY A 152 15.42 -6.23 5.03
C GLY A 152 14.96 -7.69 4.84
N ASN A 153 14.24 -8.19 5.85
CA ASN A 153 13.68 -9.55 5.81
C ASN A 153 12.63 -9.67 4.68
N PRO A 154 12.76 -10.62 3.73
CA PRO A 154 11.83 -10.79 2.61
C PRO A 154 10.50 -11.46 3.00
N HIS A 155 10.30 -11.81 4.26
CA HIS A 155 9.07 -12.45 4.76
C HIS A 155 8.24 -11.53 5.66
N ILE A 156 8.59 -10.24 5.70
CA ILE A 156 7.91 -9.26 6.53
C ILE A 156 7.12 -8.31 5.65
N ASP A 157 5.85 -8.20 5.97
CA ASP A 157 4.97 -7.13 5.51
C ASP A 157 5.05 -5.91 6.43
N HIS A 158 4.73 -4.76 5.86
CA HIS A 158 4.91 -3.47 6.48
C HIS A 158 3.75 -2.54 6.17
N PHE A 159 3.46 -1.61 7.09
CA PHE A 159 2.51 -0.54 6.86
C PHE A 159 3.25 0.78 6.66
N VAL A 160 2.84 1.50 5.62
CA VAL A 160 3.23 2.89 5.38
C VAL A 160 1.98 3.74 5.29
N ILE A 161 2.12 5.07 5.30
CA ILE A 161 1.01 5.98 5.00
C ILE A 161 1.29 6.74 3.70
N LEU A 162 0.40 6.63 2.72
CA LEU A 162 0.45 7.48 1.53
C LEU A 162 -0.23 8.81 1.86
N THR A 163 0.47 9.90 1.56
CA THR A 163 0.14 11.27 1.98
C THR A 163 0.05 12.24 0.82
N GLY A 164 0.31 11.80 -0.41
CA GLY A 164 0.18 12.68 -1.56
C GLY A 164 0.69 12.10 -2.86
N VAL A 165 0.68 12.95 -3.88
CA VAL A 165 1.19 12.69 -5.22
C VAL A 165 2.07 13.86 -5.66
N LEU A 166 3.13 13.53 -6.40
CA LEU A 166 4.08 14.48 -6.96
C LEU A 166 4.43 14.05 -8.39
N GLY A 167 3.70 14.60 -9.35
CA GLY A 167 3.72 14.14 -10.74
C GLY A 167 3.16 12.72 -10.85
N ASP A 168 4.00 11.80 -11.30
CA ASP A 168 3.74 10.36 -11.41
C ASP A 168 4.12 9.57 -10.14
N ARG A 169 4.76 10.21 -9.15
CA ARG A 169 5.21 9.57 -7.92
C ARG A 169 4.19 9.73 -6.80
N PHE A 170 4.21 8.79 -5.87
CA PHE A 170 3.50 8.88 -4.59
C PHE A 170 4.41 9.44 -3.52
N VAL A 171 3.84 10.23 -2.61
CA VAL A 171 4.48 10.70 -1.39
C VAL A 171 3.97 9.85 -0.23
N TYR A 172 4.88 9.31 0.57
CA TYR A 172 4.54 8.44 1.69
C TYR A 172 5.42 8.73 2.90
N SER A 173 4.97 8.28 4.07
CA SER A 173 5.80 8.23 5.27
C SER A 173 5.94 6.79 5.74
N ASP A 174 7.15 6.42 6.11
CA ASP A 174 7.52 5.07 6.52
C ASP A 174 7.95 5.06 7.99
N PRO A 175 7.20 4.39 8.87
CA PRO A 175 7.50 4.38 10.30
C PRO A 175 8.74 3.56 10.67
N ALA A 176 9.28 2.70 9.79
CA ALA A 176 10.45 1.86 10.07
C ALA A 176 11.78 2.65 10.09
N PHE A 177 11.78 3.90 9.63
CA PHE A 177 12.94 4.77 9.78
C PHE A 177 12.96 5.44 11.17
N PRO A 178 14.15 5.62 11.77
CA PRO A 178 14.28 6.39 13.00
C PRO A 178 14.12 7.89 12.77
N GLY A 179 13.74 8.62 13.82
CA GLY A 179 13.77 10.09 13.85
C GLY A 179 12.79 10.72 12.87
N TRP A 180 13.30 11.39 11.83
CA TRP A 180 12.49 12.03 10.78
C TRP A 180 12.79 11.48 9.39
N HIS A 181 13.66 10.46 9.28
CA HIS A 181 14.18 10.02 7.98
C HIS A 181 13.11 9.36 7.11
N GLY A 182 12.05 8.81 7.71
CA GLY A 182 10.93 8.23 6.98
C GLY A 182 9.85 9.22 6.60
N THR A 183 10.02 10.52 6.81
CA THR A 183 8.99 11.51 6.49
C THR A 183 8.97 11.88 5.02
N ARG A 184 7.79 11.89 4.39
CA ARG A 184 7.56 12.42 3.04
C ARG A 184 8.54 11.89 1.98
N LEU A 185 8.84 10.61 2.06
CA LEU A 185 9.56 9.87 1.04
C LEU A 185 8.77 9.87 -0.27
N THR A 186 9.45 9.64 -1.41
CA THR A 186 8.79 9.49 -2.71
C THR A 186 9.04 8.12 -3.31
N ILE A 187 8.02 7.54 -3.92
CA ILE A 187 8.08 6.23 -4.57
C ILE A 187 7.44 6.32 -5.96
N GLY A 188 8.13 5.77 -6.97
CA GLY A 188 7.58 5.67 -8.32
C GLY A 188 6.48 4.62 -8.40
N GLU A 189 5.59 4.77 -9.37
CA GLU A 189 4.43 3.88 -9.58
C GLU A 189 4.82 2.39 -9.66
N GLU A 190 5.81 2.09 -10.50
CA GLU A 190 6.36 0.73 -10.68
C GLU A 190 6.83 0.09 -9.38
N ARG A 191 7.57 0.86 -8.56
CA ARG A 191 8.13 0.36 -7.30
C ARG A 191 7.05 0.18 -6.24
N LEU A 192 6.08 1.09 -6.16
CA LEU A 192 4.94 0.95 -5.25
C LEU A 192 4.10 -0.26 -5.63
N ARG A 193 3.80 -0.45 -6.91
CA ARG A 193 3.08 -1.64 -7.39
C ARG A 193 3.81 -2.92 -7.03
N LEU A 194 5.12 -2.99 -7.28
CA LEU A 194 5.94 -4.15 -6.91
C LEU A 194 5.89 -4.44 -5.40
N ALA A 195 6.03 -3.41 -4.56
CA ALA A 195 5.98 -3.57 -3.11
C ALA A 195 4.61 -4.06 -2.63
N TRP A 196 3.55 -3.54 -3.23
CA TRP A 196 2.19 -3.86 -2.82
C TRP A 196 1.71 -5.22 -3.32
N GLU A 197 2.06 -5.57 -4.57
CA GLU A 197 1.75 -6.87 -5.17
C GLU A 197 2.38 -8.04 -4.42
N LYS A 198 3.55 -7.81 -3.81
CA LYS A 198 4.29 -8.82 -3.06
C LYS A 198 3.86 -8.98 -1.60
N GLY A 199 2.99 -8.12 -1.08
CA GLY A 199 2.48 -8.26 0.29
C GLY A 199 1.55 -9.47 0.44
N ASP A 200 1.30 -9.89 1.67
CA ASP A 200 0.39 -10.99 2.02
C ASP A 200 -1.04 -10.73 1.52
N TYR A 201 -1.45 -9.46 1.51
CA TYR A 201 -2.71 -9.01 0.91
C TYR A 201 -2.48 -8.02 -0.23
N PRO A 202 -2.23 -8.51 -1.47
CA PRO A 202 -1.94 -7.67 -2.61
C PRO A 202 -3.02 -6.62 -2.86
N TYR A 203 -2.60 -5.37 -3.00
CA TYR A 203 -3.46 -4.21 -3.26
C TYR A 203 -4.46 -3.86 -2.13
N ALA A 204 -4.32 -4.47 -0.96
CA ALA A 204 -5.15 -4.15 0.20
C ALA A 204 -4.65 -2.87 0.89
N ALA A 205 -5.60 -2.00 1.22
CA ALA A 205 -5.39 -0.80 2.01
C ALA A 205 -6.69 -0.37 2.67
N VAL A 206 -6.56 0.47 3.70
CA VAL A 206 -7.65 1.28 4.23
C VAL A 206 -7.40 2.75 3.90
N ALA A 207 -8.44 3.43 3.43
CA ALA A 207 -8.45 4.88 3.24
C ALA A 207 -9.18 5.54 4.40
N PHE A 208 -8.77 6.76 4.76
CA PHE A 208 -9.41 7.54 5.82
C PHE A 208 -9.78 8.94 5.33
N ALA A 209 -11.04 9.28 5.54
CA ALA A 209 -11.49 10.66 5.62
C ALA A 209 -11.52 11.08 7.10
N GLY A 210 -11.46 12.38 7.34
CA GLY A 210 -11.54 12.93 8.69
C GLY A 210 -12.96 12.99 9.22
N PRO A 211 -13.13 13.50 10.45
CA PRO A 211 -14.44 13.69 11.06
C PRO A 211 -15.36 14.60 10.22
N VAL A 212 -16.66 14.58 10.48
CA VAL A 212 -17.67 15.34 9.71
C VAL A 212 -17.37 16.85 9.62
N ASP A 213 -16.80 17.44 10.67
CA ASP A 213 -16.41 18.86 10.71
C ASP A 213 -15.04 19.15 10.06
N ARG A 214 -14.25 18.11 9.78
CA ARG A 214 -12.95 18.17 9.11
C ARG A 214 -12.73 16.94 8.23
N PRO A 215 -13.48 16.79 7.13
CA PRO A 215 -13.46 15.55 6.33
C PRO A 215 -12.15 15.35 5.57
N THR A 216 -11.35 16.40 5.39
CA THR A 216 -10.12 16.37 4.59
C THR A 216 -8.91 16.81 5.40
N ALA A 217 -7.77 16.16 5.17
CA ALA A 217 -6.51 16.53 5.77
C ALA A 217 -6.01 17.86 5.18
N LYS A 218 -5.31 18.64 6.00
CA LYS A 218 -4.76 19.92 5.55
C LYS A 218 -3.73 19.68 4.45
N MET A 219 -3.86 20.37 3.32
CA MET A 219 -2.83 20.38 2.30
C MET A 219 -1.56 21.03 2.87
N LEU A 220 -0.41 20.42 2.62
CA LEU A 220 0.86 21.09 2.81
C LEU A 220 0.92 22.22 1.78
N GLY A 221 0.91 23.47 2.27
CA GLY A 221 1.03 24.64 1.41
C GLY A 221 2.26 24.53 0.51
N LYS A 222 2.29 25.30 -0.59
CA LYS A 222 3.46 25.40 -1.45
C LYS A 222 4.66 25.81 -0.57
N PRO A 223 5.62 24.92 -0.31
CA PRO A 223 6.79 25.29 0.48
C PRO A 223 7.56 26.35 -0.29
N GLU A 224 7.86 27.46 0.35
CA GLU A 224 8.96 28.30 -0.12
C GLU A 224 10.24 27.46 -0.04
N GLY A 225 10.89 27.24 -1.18
CA GLY A 225 12.22 26.63 -1.23
C GLY A 225 12.32 25.11 -1.38
N TRP A 226 11.22 24.36 -1.55
CA TRP A 226 11.31 22.93 -1.88
C TRP A 226 11.53 22.77 -3.39
N SER A 227 12.80 22.88 -3.79
CA SER A 227 13.26 22.32 -5.06
C SER A 227 13.16 20.81 -4.90
N VAL A 228 12.17 20.19 -5.54
CA VAL A 228 12.24 18.75 -5.75
C VAL A 228 13.39 18.59 -6.73
N GLU A 229 14.60 18.35 -6.22
CA GLU A 229 15.63 17.73 -7.02
C GLU A 229 15.09 16.31 -7.26
N VAL A 230 14.29 16.19 -8.33
CA VAL A 230 13.91 14.91 -8.87
C VAL A 230 15.25 14.31 -9.24
N ALA A 231 15.81 13.49 -8.35
CA ALA A 231 16.96 12.68 -8.67
C ALA A 231 16.57 11.99 -9.97
N ALA A 232 17.18 12.44 -11.07
CA ALA A 232 16.86 11.94 -12.38
C ALA A 232 16.93 10.43 -12.27
N SER A 233 15.86 9.74 -12.69
CA SER A 233 15.87 8.28 -12.73
C SER A 233 17.23 7.88 -13.32
N PRO A 234 18.02 7.04 -12.62
CA PRO A 234 19.31 6.63 -13.15
C PRO A 234 19.05 6.15 -14.58
N PRO A 235 19.88 6.57 -15.56
CA PRO A 235 19.64 6.23 -16.95
C PRO A 235 19.42 4.72 -17.03
N SER A 236 18.32 4.30 -17.65
CA SER A 236 18.05 2.88 -17.90
C SER A 236 19.36 2.28 -18.41
N PRO A 237 19.87 1.18 -17.80
CA PRO A 237 21.13 0.61 -18.23
C PRO A 237 21.03 0.39 -19.72
N THR A 238 21.89 1.07 -20.49
CA THR A 238 22.00 0.85 -21.93
C THR A 238 22.10 -0.65 -22.13
N PRO A 239 21.27 -1.29 -22.97
CA PRO A 239 21.33 -2.73 -23.17
C PRO A 239 22.77 -3.08 -23.54
N GLN A 240 23.50 -3.64 -22.57
CA GLN A 240 24.83 -4.17 -22.83
C GLN A 240 24.59 -5.33 -23.79
N SER A 241 25.21 -5.27 -24.96
CA SER A 241 25.27 -6.40 -25.88
C SER A 241 25.61 -7.65 -25.08
N PRO A 242 24.93 -8.80 -25.31
CA PRO A 242 25.24 -10.02 -24.61
C PRO A 242 26.75 -10.26 -24.69
N PRO A 243 27.42 -10.60 -23.58
CA PRO A 243 28.85 -10.84 -23.58
C PRO A 243 29.16 -11.86 -24.68
N GLN A 244 29.99 -11.46 -25.64
CA GLN A 244 30.55 -12.40 -26.61
C GLN A 244 31.26 -13.49 -25.81
N THR A 245 30.70 -14.70 -25.85
CA THR A 245 31.29 -15.88 -25.25
C THR A 245 32.66 -16.08 -25.89
N ALA A 246 33.73 -15.83 -25.14
CA ALA A 246 35.07 -16.22 -25.53
C ALA A 246 35.11 -17.76 -25.64
N PRO A 247 35.78 -18.34 -26.65
CA PRO A 247 35.92 -19.78 -26.75
C PRO A 247 36.66 -20.32 -25.52
N GLU A 248 36.09 -21.35 -24.89
CA GLU A 248 36.71 -22.08 -23.79
C GLU A 248 38.10 -22.59 -24.21
N PRO A 249 39.15 -22.37 -23.40
CA PRO A 249 40.36 -23.15 -23.54
C PRO A 249 40.08 -24.58 -23.05
N LEU A 250 40.27 -25.55 -23.95
CA LEU A 250 40.43 -26.96 -23.62
C LEU A 250 41.55 -27.12 -22.57
N VAL A 251 41.19 -27.29 -21.30
CA VAL A 251 42.14 -27.70 -20.27
C VAL A 251 41.98 -29.18 -19.98
N SER A 252 43.08 -29.86 -20.26
CA SER A 252 43.34 -31.28 -20.15
C SER A 252 43.11 -31.84 -18.74
N ASN A 253 42.41 -32.98 -18.69
CA ASN A 253 42.36 -33.86 -17.52
C ASN A 253 43.73 -34.51 -17.30
N ALA A 254 44.54 -33.98 -16.40
CA ALA A 254 45.67 -34.72 -15.81
C ALA A 254 46.10 -34.11 -14.47
N ALA A 255 45.63 -34.70 -13.36
CA ALA A 255 46.47 -35.12 -12.22
C ALA A 255 45.60 -35.35 -10.97
N ARG A 256 45.28 -36.63 -10.74
CA ARG A 256 45.13 -37.21 -9.41
C ARG A 256 46.51 -37.30 -8.76
N ALA A 257 46.68 -36.82 -7.52
CA ALA A 257 47.24 -37.59 -6.41
C ALA A 257 47.40 -36.76 -5.12
N LEU A 258 46.80 -37.29 -4.05
CA LEU A 258 47.22 -37.29 -2.63
C LEU A 258 47.70 -35.98 -1.96
N VAL A 259 46.97 -35.52 -0.94
CA VAL A 259 47.47 -35.35 0.45
C VAL A 259 46.31 -35.57 1.43
N ALA A 260 46.62 -36.24 2.53
CA ALA A 260 45.78 -36.71 3.62
C ALA A 260 45.01 -35.60 4.36
N ALA A 261 43.82 -35.97 4.84
CA ALA A 261 42.98 -35.17 5.72
C ALA A 261 43.41 -35.32 7.18
N GLU A 262 43.66 -34.20 7.87
CA GLU A 262 43.59 -34.10 9.33
C GLU A 262 42.25 -33.47 9.73
N PRO A 263 41.60 -33.91 10.84
CA PRO A 263 40.36 -33.31 11.31
C PRO A 263 40.65 -32.03 12.10
N LEU A 264 40.07 -30.91 11.66
CA LEU A 264 39.97 -29.69 12.47
C LEU A 264 38.89 -29.83 13.56
N PRO A 265 39.08 -29.17 14.72
CA PRO A 265 38.23 -29.32 15.89
C PRO A 265 36.87 -28.63 15.78
N ASP A 266 35.97 -29.20 16.56
CA ASP A 266 34.60 -28.81 16.91
C ASP A 266 34.41 -27.30 17.13
N VAL A 267 33.58 -26.65 16.31
CA VAL A 267 33.16 -25.23 16.46
C VAL A 267 31.73 -25.15 17.01
N LEU A 268 31.38 -26.02 17.94
CA LEU A 268 30.16 -25.97 18.76
C LEU A 268 30.42 -25.26 20.11
N GLY A 269 30.94 -24.03 20.06
CA GLY A 269 31.28 -23.27 21.27
C GLY A 269 31.04 -21.76 21.25
N ALA A 270 30.54 -21.18 20.15
CA ALA A 270 30.50 -19.72 19.97
C ALA A 270 29.09 -19.09 19.94
N LEU A 271 28.06 -19.78 20.45
CA LEU A 271 26.69 -19.24 20.57
C LEU A 271 26.10 -19.24 22.00
N ALA A 272 26.90 -19.55 23.03
CA ALA A 272 26.42 -19.63 24.41
C ALA A 272 26.81 -18.43 25.31
N SER A 273 27.43 -17.38 24.78
CA SER A 273 28.03 -16.32 25.61
C SER A 273 27.42 -14.92 25.45
N PHE A 274 26.26 -14.78 24.80
CA PHE A 274 25.59 -13.47 24.66
C PHE A 274 24.29 -13.31 25.48
N GLU A 275 23.83 -14.34 26.20
CA GLU A 275 22.60 -14.27 27.01
C GLU A 275 22.82 -13.94 28.51
N GLN A 276 24.06 -13.70 28.95
CA GLN A 276 24.35 -13.54 30.39
C GLN A 276 24.94 -12.18 30.77
N SER A 277 24.50 -11.08 30.13
CA SER A 277 24.94 -9.71 30.47
C SER A 277 23.80 -8.69 30.63
N GLY A 278 22.53 -9.13 30.75
CA GLY A 278 21.37 -8.21 30.79
C GLY A 278 20.47 -8.27 32.02
N SER A 279 20.71 -9.18 32.98
CA SER A 279 19.75 -9.48 34.06
C SER A 279 20.25 -9.13 35.47
N ALA A 280 21.01 -8.05 35.61
CA ALA A 280 21.52 -7.61 36.91
C ALA A 280 21.64 -6.07 37.01
N ALA A 281 20.54 -5.34 36.78
CA ALA A 281 20.45 -3.92 37.15
C ALA A 281 18.98 -3.46 37.24
N LEU A 282 18.19 -4.00 38.18
CA LEU A 282 16.92 -3.39 38.63
C LEU A 282 16.44 -4.07 39.93
N ALA A 283 17.19 -3.90 41.00
CA ALA A 283 16.75 -4.23 42.36
C ALA A 283 17.53 -3.40 43.38
N ALA A 284 17.13 -2.14 43.57
CA ALA A 284 17.30 -1.38 44.83
C ALA A 284 16.79 0.06 44.65
N ALA A 285 15.55 0.33 45.04
CA ALA A 285 15.14 1.64 45.54
C ALA A 285 13.76 1.54 46.22
N GLU A 286 13.77 1.43 47.55
CA GLU A 286 12.69 1.84 48.45
C GLU A 286 13.34 2.56 49.66
N PRO A 287 12.58 3.23 50.54
CA PRO A 287 11.80 4.44 50.27
C PRO A 287 12.21 5.55 51.26
N ASN A 288 11.80 6.80 51.02
CA ASN A 288 11.75 7.77 52.11
C ASN A 288 10.49 8.62 52.05
N ALA A 289 9.89 8.74 53.23
CA ALA A 289 8.52 9.18 53.46
C ALA A 289 8.43 10.65 53.86
N SER A 290 7.18 11.12 53.81
CA SER A 290 6.58 12.27 54.53
C SER A 290 6.68 13.66 53.89
N SER A 291 5.53 14.12 53.36
CA SER A 291 4.75 15.18 54.04
C SER A 291 3.39 15.47 53.37
N SER A 292 2.33 15.26 54.17
CA SER A 292 1.16 16.13 54.41
C SER A 292 0.16 16.55 53.30
N SER A 293 -1.10 16.09 53.50
CA SER A 293 -2.39 16.85 53.55
C SER A 293 -2.91 17.51 52.26
N THR A 294 -4.16 17.39 51.77
CA THR A 294 -5.52 17.28 52.36
C THR A 294 -6.55 16.95 51.24
N PRO A 295 -7.86 16.72 51.52
CA PRO A 295 -8.68 15.74 50.81
C PRO A 295 -9.61 16.32 49.74
N PHE A 296 -10.00 15.48 48.77
CA PHE A 296 -11.28 15.61 48.09
C PHE A 296 -12.01 14.26 48.10
N SER A 297 -13.12 14.22 48.85
CA SER A 297 -14.06 13.12 48.86
C SER A 297 -15.01 13.26 47.67
N THR A 298 -15.09 12.23 46.84
CA THR A 298 -16.30 11.96 46.05
C THR A 298 -16.65 10.49 46.17
N THR A 299 -17.65 10.25 47.00
CA THR A 299 -18.38 9.01 47.19
C THR A 299 -19.13 8.69 45.88
N PHE A 300 -18.86 7.53 45.27
CA PHE A 300 -19.78 6.96 44.27
C PHE A 300 -20.09 5.52 44.68
N SER A 301 -21.30 5.34 45.20
CA SER A 301 -21.90 4.05 45.51
C SER A 301 -22.40 3.40 44.21
N GLY A 302 -21.95 2.19 43.92
CA GLY A 302 -22.56 1.34 42.91
C GLY A 302 -23.85 0.68 43.41
N PRO A 303 -24.50 -0.12 42.55
CA PRO A 303 -25.14 -1.34 42.99
C PRO A 303 -24.50 -2.57 42.34
N SER A 304 -24.13 -3.49 43.21
CA SER A 304 -23.77 -4.89 42.98
C SER A 304 -24.93 -5.70 42.40
N HIS A 305 -24.65 -6.68 41.53
CA HIS A 305 -25.37 -7.97 41.39
C HIS A 305 -24.70 -8.89 40.34
N PRO A 306 -24.97 -10.22 40.31
CA PRO A 306 -23.97 -11.19 40.75
C PRO A 306 -23.43 -12.12 39.66
N ALA A 307 -22.38 -12.84 40.04
CA ALA A 307 -21.74 -13.92 39.33
C ALA A 307 -22.69 -15.10 39.02
N THR A 308 -22.57 -15.64 37.81
CA THR A 308 -22.99 -17.00 37.48
C THR A 308 -21.87 -17.68 36.71
N SER A 309 -21.61 -18.90 37.16
CA SER A 309 -20.53 -19.84 36.82
C SER A 309 -20.54 -20.38 35.39
N ASP A 310 -19.33 -20.69 34.92
CA ASP A 310 -19.01 -21.65 33.85
C ASP A 310 -19.71 -23.02 34.06
N PRO A 311 -19.85 -23.80 32.98
CA PRO A 311 -18.91 -24.90 32.83
C PRO A 311 -18.36 -25.10 31.41
N ALA A 312 -17.14 -25.65 31.41
CA ALA A 312 -16.34 -26.09 30.30
C ALA A 312 -16.97 -27.18 29.41
N ALA A 313 -16.52 -27.20 28.16
CA ALA A 313 -16.04 -28.34 27.35
C ALA A 313 -16.53 -28.22 25.90
N ASP A 314 -15.62 -28.22 24.93
CA ASP A 314 -15.30 -29.45 24.18
C ASP A 314 -14.38 -29.13 22.99
N ARG A 315 -13.45 -30.03 22.74
CA ARG A 315 -12.52 -30.06 21.61
C ARG A 315 -13.28 -30.33 20.31
N SER A 316 -12.83 -29.73 19.22
CA SER A 316 -12.62 -30.54 18.01
C SER A 316 -11.63 -29.87 17.06
N ASP A 317 -10.62 -30.67 16.72
CA ASP A 317 -9.84 -30.60 15.51
C ASP A 317 -10.73 -30.37 14.28
N ARG A 318 -10.26 -29.55 13.34
CA ARG A 318 -10.43 -29.82 11.90
C ARG A 318 -9.37 -29.10 11.09
N SER A 319 -8.31 -29.86 10.82
CA SER A 319 -7.59 -29.78 9.57
C SER A 319 -8.58 -29.93 8.40
N SER A 320 -8.41 -29.12 7.36
CA SER A 320 -9.09 -29.30 6.08
C SER A 320 -8.17 -28.81 4.97
N ALA A 321 -7.32 -29.71 4.51
CA ALA A 321 -6.85 -29.70 3.14
C ALA A 321 -8.04 -30.00 2.21
N ALA A 322 -8.29 -29.15 1.24
CA ALA A 322 -9.13 -29.47 0.09
C ALA A 322 -8.57 -28.74 -1.13
N GLY A 323 -7.89 -29.53 -1.98
CA GLY A 323 -7.51 -29.08 -3.31
C GLY A 323 -8.75 -28.93 -4.20
N TYR A 324 -8.70 -27.96 -5.10
CA TYR A 324 -9.55 -27.94 -6.28
C TYR A 324 -8.73 -27.50 -7.50
N LEU A 325 -8.67 -28.41 -8.46
CA LEU A 325 -8.41 -28.15 -9.87
C LEU A 325 -9.55 -27.29 -10.41
N ALA A 326 -9.23 -26.13 -10.96
CA ALA A 326 -10.11 -25.40 -11.84
C ALA A 326 -9.35 -25.00 -13.10
N ALA A 327 -9.74 -25.61 -14.22
CA ALA A 327 -9.36 -25.20 -15.56
C ALA A 327 -9.96 -23.82 -15.85
N GLY A 328 -9.12 -22.87 -16.26
CA GLY A 328 -9.54 -21.54 -16.69
C GLY A 328 -8.59 -21.04 -17.76
N LEU A 329 -9.09 -20.95 -18.99
CA LEU A 329 -8.39 -20.41 -20.15
C LEU A 329 -7.94 -18.96 -19.88
N SER A 330 -6.64 -18.70 -20.02
CA SER A 330 -6.04 -17.38 -19.94
C SER A 330 -6.34 -16.57 -21.21
N LEU A 331 -7.09 -15.48 -21.07
CA LEU A 331 -7.21 -14.42 -22.09
C LEU A 331 -6.06 -13.43 -21.89
N SER A 332 -4.86 -13.80 -22.30
CA SER A 332 -3.65 -12.98 -22.18
C SER A 332 -3.08 -12.63 -23.54
N GLU A 333 -3.83 -11.88 -24.36
CA GLU A 333 -3.31 -11.12 -25.50
C GLU A 333 -4.27 -9.95 -25.82
N LEU A 334 -4.14 -8.80 -25.14
CA LEU A 334 -4.83 -7.58 -25.59
C LEU A 334 -4.25 -6.29 -25.00
N THR A 335 -2.95 -6.05 -25.19
CA THR A 335 -2.36 -4.72 -25.02
C THR A 335 -1.37 -4.40 -26.16
N ALA A 336 -1.90 -4.36 -27.39
CA ALA A 336 -1.33 -3.63 -28.52
C ALA A 336 -2.35 -3.31 -29.64
N GLY A 337 -3.66 -3.53 -29.40
CA GLY A 337 -4.69 -3.54 -30.45
C GLY A 337 -5.73 -2.42 -30.40
N SER A 338 -5.73 -1.55 -29.39
CA SER A 338 -6.85 -0.65 -29.10
C SER A 338 -7.06 0.41 -30.18
N GLY A 339 -5.99 0.93 -30.77
CA GLY A 339 -6.08 1.91 -31.86
C GLY A 339 -6.64 1.31 -33.15
N LEU A 340 -6.24 0.08 -33.48
CA LEU A 340 -6.71 -0.60 -34.69
C LEU A 340 -8.17 -1.02 -34.57
N LEU A 341 -8.61 -1.46 -33.39
CA LEU A 341 -10.00 -1.84 -33.12
C LEU A 341 -10.96 -0.65 -33.25
N VAL A 342 -10.58 0.54 -32.78
CA VAL A 342 -11.40 1.76 -32.94
C VAL A 342 -11.50 2.16 -34.41
N VAL A 343 -10.40 2.07 -35.16
CA VAL A 343 -10.39 2.37 -36.60
C VAL A 343 -11.22 1.36 -37.40
N VAL A 344 -11.11 0.07 -37.10
CA VAL A 344 -11.90 -0.99 -37.76
C VAL A 344 -13.38 -0.85 -37.42
N ALA A 345 -13.73 -0.54 -36.17
CA ALA A 345 -15.11 -0.29 -35.76
C ALA A 345 -15.71 0.94 -36.44
N ALA A 346 -14.94 2.03 -36.55
CA ALA A 346 -15.35 3.24 -37.26
C ALA A 346 -15.57 2.98 -38.77
N ILE A 347 -14.67 2.22 -39.41
CA ILE A 347 -14.80 1.82 -40.83
C ILE A 347 -16.01 0.90 -41.02
N ALA A 348 -16.26 -0.05 -40.13
CA ALA A 348 -17.42 -0.94 -40.19
C ALA A 348 -18.74 -0.18 -40.01
N PHE A 349 -18.78 0.78 -39.08
CA PHE A 349 -19.94 1.64 -38.85
C PHE A 349 -20.23 2.55 -40.05
N ALA A 350 -19.19 3.18 -40.63
CA ALA A 350 -19.32 3.98 -41.84
C ALA A 350 -19.82 3.15 -43.04
N ARG A 351 -19.31 1.92 -43.21
CA ARG A 351 -19.81 0.97 -44.23
C ARG A 351 -21.26 0.57 -44.00
N ARG A 352 -21.69 0.43 -42.74
CA ARG A 352 -23.09 0.10 -42.38
C ARG A 352 -24.03 1.26 -42.68
N LEU A 353 -23.61 2.50 -42.45
CA LEU A 353 -24.38 3.69 -42.81
C LEU A 353 -24.51 3.84 -44.34
N LEU A 354 -23.45 3.56 -45.10
CA LEU A 354 -23.46 3.63 -46.56
C LEU A 354 -24.25 2.50 -47.24
N ARG A 355 -24.57 1.40 -46.54
CA ARG A 355 -25.35 0.26 -47.06
C ARG A 355 -26.85 0.35 -46.78
N ARG A 356 -27.34 1.33 -46.03
CA ARG A 356 -28.79 1.51 -45.85
C ARG A 356 -29.41 2.04 -47.14
N LYS A 357 -30.17 1.19 -47.84
CA LYS A 357 -31.02 1.61 -48.97
C LYS A 357 -32.12 2.57 -48.49
N PRO A 358 -32.57 3.54 -49.30
CA PRO A 358 -33.55 4.56 -48.88
C PRO A 358 -35.01 4.10 -48.66
N ASP A 359 -35.35 2.82 -48.76
CA ASP A 359 -36.74 2.41 -49.04
C ASP A 359 -37.58 1.99 -47.81
N GLN A 360 -37.40 2.60 -46.65
CA GLN A 360 -38.20 2.26 -45.45
C GLN A 360 -38.58 3.51 -44.64
N VAL A 361 -39.24 4.50 -45.27
CA VAL A 361 -39.97 5.56 -44.54
C VAL A 361 -41.30 5.87 -45.22
N THR A 362 -42.21 4.89 -45.28
CA THR A 362 -43.65 5.13 -45.45
C THR A 362 -44.41 3.88 -45.05
N ALA A 363 -44.72 3.73 -43.75
CA ALA A 363 -45.89 2.99 -43.25
C ALA A 363 -45.82 2.88 -41.72
N ARG A 364 -46.17 3.96 -41.01
CA ARG A 364 -46.66 3.86 -39.62
C ARG A 364 -47.26 5.19 -39.20
N ASN A 365 -48.55 5.37 -39.49
CA ASN A 365 -49.46 6.31 -38.81
C ASN A 365 -50.88 5.97 -39.25
N ARG A 366 -51.50 4.99 -38.58
CA ARG A 366 -52.96 4.77 -38.51
C ARG A 366 -53.23 3.91 -37.28
N TRP A 367 -53.41 4.55 -36.13
CA TRP A 367 -54.12 4.02 -34.96
C TRP A 367 -54.48 5.22 -34.07
N PHE A 368 -55.62 5.84 -34.37
CA PHE A 368 -56.50 6.58 -33.45
C PHE A 368 -57.83 6.79 -34.19
N GLU A 369 -58.72 5.84 -34.03
CA GLU A 369 -60.18 5.99 -34.04
C GLU A 369 -60.74 5.09 -32.94
#